data_AF-A0A8X6V1T2-F1
#
_entry.id   AF-A0A8X6V1T2-F1
#
_cell.length_a   1.000
_cell.length_b   1.000
_cell.length_c   1.000
_cell.angle_alpha   90.00
_cell.angle_beta   90.00
_cell.angle_gamma   90.00
#
_symmetry.space_group_name_H-M   'P 1'
#
loop_
_entity.id
_entity.type
_entity.pdbx_description
1 polymer ?
#
loop_
_entity_poly.entity_id
_entity_poly.type
_entity_poly.pdbx_seq_one_letter_code
_entity_poly.pdbx_strand_id
1 'polypeptide(L)'
;MAVNPSDIVKTAFVTKNGTYAFRRMPFGLSGAAPNFQKAIDIILKPVIGKFMSVYMDDVIISSPSFTQHVKHLKEVFRLLHEAGLTLNKDKCKFGCEELKYLGLIINKEGIKTDETKVQAIVEMKPPHNSKEVSKFLGMSQWYSKFIKKYADICEQLYNLKRKLKRFIWSIETQKAFDVVKAAITKEPVLKFPDFKKPFELFTDASSIGVGAVLNQEQRPIVFASRTLSAAERNYTVTEREKMFSSGLGSE
;
A
#
# COMPACT_ATOMS: atom_id res chain seq x y z
N MET A 1 -23.42 10.14 -1.20
CA MET A 1 -23.26 11.59 -0.87
C MET A 1 -24.00 12.46 -1.88
N ALA A 2 -24.62 13.56 -1.43
CA ALA A 2 -25.27 14.52 -2.32
C ALA A 2 -24.24 15.47 -2.95
N VAL A 3 -24.51 15.93 -4.17
CA VAL A 3 -23.75 17.03 -4.80
C VAL A 3 -24.25 18.34 -4.21
N ASN A 4 -23.36 19.31 -3.99
CA ASN A 4 -23.76 20.65 -3.58
C ASN A 4 -24.75 21.21 -4.63
N PRO A 5 -25.91 21.76 -4.23
CA PRO A 5 -26.90 22.30 -5.18
C PRO A 5 -26.33 23.23 -6.26
N SER A 6 -25.34 24.07 -5.92
CA SER A 6 -24.69 24.98 -6.87
C SER A 6 -23.79 24.27 -7.90
N ASP A 7 -23.34 23.05 -7.60
CA ASP A 7 -22.47 22.25 -8.45
C ASP A 7 -23.23 21.21 -9.29
N ILE A 8 -24.55 21.02 -9.08
CA ILE A 8 -25.35 20.03 -9.83
C ILE A 8 -25.25 20.29 -11.33
N VAL A 9 -25.34 21.53 -11.78
CA VAL A 9 -25.25 21.91 -13.21
C VAL A 9 -23.92 21.48 -13.83
N LYS A 10 -22.82 21.42 -13.06
CA LYS A 10 -21.50 20.98 -13.55
C LYS A 10 -21.46 19.49 -13.87
N THR A 11 -22.44 18.73 -13.38
CA THR A 11 -22.58 17.29 -13.64
C THR A 11 -23.55 16.98 -14.78
N ALA A 12 -23.94 17.99 -15.57
CA ALA A 12 -24.90 17.82 -16.65
C ALA A 12 -24.33 16.93 -17.77
N PHE A 13 -25.18 16.05 -18.31
CA PHE A 13 -24.89 15.21 -19.46
C PHE A 13 -26.08 15.19 -20.42
N VAL A 14 -25.79 14.98 -21.71
CA VAL A 14 -26.78 15.01 -22.78
C VAL A 14 -27.12 13.59 -23.19
N THR A 15 -28.42 13.33 -23.32
CA THR A 15 -28.97 12.11 -23.94
C THR A 15 -29.79 12.50 -25.16
N LYS A 16 -30.23 11.51 -25.95
CA LYS A 16 -31.14 11.75 -27.08
C LYS A 16 -32.45 12.43 -26.68
N ASN A 17 -32.87 12.28 -25.42
CA ASN A 17 -34.16 12.76 -24.92
C ASN A 17 -34.04 14.02 -24.07
N GLY A 18 -32.85 14.62 -23.95
CA GLY A 18 -32.64 15.86 -23.20
C GLY A 18 -31.40 15.85 -22.32
N THR A 19 -31.25 16.93 -21.55
CA THR A 19 -30.13 17.17 -20.63
C THR A 19 -30.51 16.83 -19.20
N TYR A 20 -29.69 16.03 -18.54
CA TYR A 20 -29.88 15.59 -17.16
C TYR A 20 -28.66 15.94 -16.33
N ALA A 21 -28.81 16.04 -15.01
CA ALA A 21 -27.71 16.29 -14.08
C ALA A 21 -27.80 15.39 -12.86
N PHE A 22 -26.66 15.06 -12.26
CA PHE A 22 -26.59 14.17 -11.12
C PHE A 22 -26.88 14.90 -9.80
N ARG A 23 -27.77 14.34 -8.98
CA ARG A 23 -28.05 14.82 -7.61
C ARG A 23 -27.15 14.18 -6.55
N ARG A 24 -26.58 13.03 -6.87
CA ARG A 24 -25.61 12.29 -6.06
C ARG A 24 -24.31 12.21 -6.82
N MET A 25 -23.20 12.11 -6.10
CA MET A 25 -21.87 12.07 -6.71
C MET A 25 -21.77 10.95 -7.76
N PRO A 26 -21.61 11.27 -9.06
CA PRO A 26 -21.42 10.26 -10.10
C PRO A 26 -19.99 9.72 -10.10
N PHE A 27 -19.84 8.53 -10.70
CA PHE A 27 -18.52 7.99 -11.01
C PHE A 27 -17.78 8.86 -12.05
N GLY A 28 -16.45 8.86 -11.99
CA GLY A 28 -15.60 9.57 -12.95
C GLY A 28 -15.26 11.02 -12.59
N LEU A 29 -15.88 11.59 -11.56
CA LEU A 29 -15.43 12.89 -11.04
C LEU A 29 -14.09 12.75 -10.31
N SER A 30 -13.12 13.59 -10.66
CA SER A 30 -11.79 13.60 -10.05
C SER A 30 -11.82 13.76 -8.52
N GLY A 31 -12.78 14.51 -8.00
CA GLY A 31 -12.98 14.72 -6.56
C GLY A 31 -13.82 13.65 -5.86
N ALA A 32 -14.34 12.63 -6.56
CA ALA A 32 -15.29 11.71 -5.96
C ALA A 32 -14.68 10.85 -4.85
N ALA A 33 -13.61 10.10 -5.17
CA ALA A 33 -12.98 9.18 -4.22
C ALA A 33 -12.43 9.90 -2.97
N PRO A 34 -11.72 11.04 -3.07
CA PRO A 34 -11.26 11.75 -1.88
C PRO A 34 -12.39 12.27 -0.99
N ASN A 35 -13.50 12.73 -1.58
CA ASN A 35 -14.65 13.16 -0.79
C ASN A 35 -15.39 11.99 -0.14
N PHE A 36 -15.45 10.84 -0.82
CA PHE A 36 -16.02 9.62 -0.25
C PHE A 36 -15.19 9.14 0.94
N GLN A 37 -13.86 9.07 0.79
CA GLN A 37 -12.95 8.77 1.89
C GLN A 37 -13.18 9.69 3.08
N LYS A 38 -13.20 11.01 2.87
CA LYS A 38 -13.45 11.99 3.96
C LYS A 38 -14.78 11.75 4.67
N ALA A 39 -15.84 11.47 3.93
CA ALA A 39 -17.15 11.20 4.53
C ALA A 39 -17.11 9.93 5.38
N ILE A 40 -16.52 8.84 4.86
CA ILE A 40 -16.36 7.59 5.60
C ILE A 40 -15.49 7.78 6.83
N ASP A 41 -14.38 8.51 6.73
CA ASP A 41 -13.49 8.81 7.86
C ASP A 41 -14.24 9.54 8.97
N ILE A 42 -15.13 10.48 8.63
CA ILE A 42 -15.95 11.20 9.61
C ILE A 42 -16.98 10.27 10.27
N ILE A 43 -17.71 9.48 9.47
CA ILE A 43 -18.78 8.58 9.94
C ILE A 43 -18.20 7.49 10.85
N LEU A 44 -17.06 6.93 10.46
CA LEU A 44 -16.44 5.79 11.12
C LEU A 44 -15.30 6.19 12.06
N LYS A 45 -15.05 7.50 12.25
CA LYS A 45 -14.07 8.04 13.20
C LYS A 45 -14.07 7.37 14.58
N PRO A 46 -15.23 7.04 15.19
CA PRO A 46 -15.24 6.45 16.53
C PRO A 46 -14.56 5.07 16.62
N VAL A 47 -14.44 4.36 15.50
CA VAL A 47 -14.02 2.95 15.43
C VAL A 47 -12.76 2.72 14.57
N ILE A 48 -12.43 3.65 13.67
CA ILE A 48 -11.19 3.61 12.87
C ILE A 48 -9.97 3.60 13.82
N GLY A 49 -9.00 2.74 13.50
CA GLY A 49 -7.76 2.58 14.27
C GLY A 49 -7.89 1.79 15.56
N LYS A 50 -9.12 1.51 16.04
CA LYS A 50 -9.36 0.68 17.23
C LYS A 50 -9.47 -0.80 16.89
N PHE A 51 -10.39 -1.11 15.98
CA PHE A 51 -10.66 -2.47 15.52
C PHE A 51 -11.05 -2.53 14.04
N MET A 52 -10.97 -1.39 13.36
CA MET A 52 -11.36 -1.26 11.97
C MET A 52 -10.38 -0.36 11.22
N SER A 53 -10.15 -0.67 9.96
CA SER A 53 -9.44 0.19 9.01
C SER A 53 -10.28 0.34 7.75
N VAL A 54 -10.09 1.46 7.06
CA VAL A 54 -10.80 1.78 5.82
C VAL A 54 -9.85 2.33 4.79
N TYR A 55 -10.05 1.94 3.54
CA TYR A 55 -9.36 2.50 2.40
C TYR A 55 -10.31 2.58 1.20
N MET A 56 -10.61 3.81 0.79
CA MET A 56 -11.66 4.16 -0.17
C MET A 56 -13.00 3.49 0.20
N ASP A 57 -13.42 2.53 -0.61
CA ASP A 57 -14.69 1.81 -0.46
C ASP A 57 -14.52 0.51 0.35
N ASP A 58 -13.29 0.08 0.63
CA ASP A 58 -12.99 -1.18 1.30
C ASP A 58 -12.82 -0.97 2.81
N VAL A 59 -13.63 -1.68 3.60
CA VAL A 59 -13.60 -1.67 5.06
C VAL A 59 -13.14 -3.04 5.57
N ILE A 60 -12.18 -3.06 6.50
CA ILE A 60 -11.75 -4.28 7.19
C ILE A 60 -11.96 -4.12 8.70
N ILE A 61 -12.61 -5.12 9.29
CA ILE A 61 -12.89 -5.20 10.73
C ILE A 61 -12.14 -6.40 11.28
N SER A 62 -11.34 -6.19 12.32
CA SER A 62 -10.61 -7.25 13.02
C SER A 62 -10.99 -7.28 14.49
N SER A 63 -10.99 -8.48 15.07
CA SER A 63 -11.39 -8.70 16.45
C SER A 63 -10.64 -9.90 17.03
N PRO A 64 -10.33 -9.91 18.34
CA PRO A 64 -9.60 -11.00 18.97
C PRO A 64 -10.45 -12.26 19.21
N SER A 65 -11.78 -12.16 19.16
CA SER A 65 -12.69 -13.30 19.26
C SER A 65 -13.98 -13.08 18.48
N PHE A 66 -14.67 -14.16 18.14
CA PHE A 66 -15.95 -14.10 17.42
C PHE A 66 -17.02 -13.31 18.18
N THR A 67 -17.12 -13.49 19.50
CA THR A 67 -18.05 -12.74 20.35
C THR A 67 -17.78 -11.24 20.31
N GLN A 68 -16.52 -10.82 20.33
CA GLN A 68 -16.16 -9.41 20.15
C GLN A 68 -16.41 -8.94 18.72
N HIS A 69 -16.18 -9.80 17.73
CA HIS A 69 -16.43 -9.50 16.32
C HIS A 69 -17.89 -9.16 16.04
N VAL A 70 -18.82 -9.92 16.62
CA VAL A 70 -20.26 -9.61 16.51
C VAL A 70 -20.59 -8.23 17.11
N LYS A 71 -19.94 -7.84 18.22
CA LYS A 71 -20.12 -6.50 18.81
C LYS A 71 -19.55 -5.40 17.91
N HIS A 72 -18.36 -5.61 17.35
CA HIS A 72 -17.73 -4.65 16.42
C HIS A 72 -18.57 -4.47 15.15
N LEU A 73 -19.08 -5.56 14.57
CA LEU A 73 -19.97 -5.51 13.40
C LEU A 73 -21.25 -4.73 13.69
N LYS A 74 -21.89 -4.96 14.83
CA LYS A 74 -23.10 -4.22 15.23
C LYS A 74 -22.84 -2.72 15.30
N GLU A 75 -21.73 -2.32 15.89
CA GLU A 75 -21.38 -0.89 16.01
C GLU A 75 -21.09 -0.26 14.63
N VAL A 76 -20.36 -0.95 13.76
CA VAL A 76 -20.10 -0.46 12.40
C VAL A 76 -21.40 -0.35 11.60
N PHE A 77 -22.26 -1.37 11.65
CA PHE A 77 -23.54 -1.34 10.95
C PHE A 77 -24.46 -0.23 11.47
N ARG A 78 -24.45 0.03 12.78
CA ARG A 78 -25.19 1.15 13.37
C ARG A 78 -24.73 2.48 12.78
N LEU A 79 -23.42 2.75 12.77
CA LEU A 79 -22.85 3.99 12.22
C LEU A 79 -23.15 4.16 10.72
N LEU A 80 -23.01 3.08 9.94
CA LEU A 80 -23.33 3.11 8.50
C LEU A 80 -24.82 3.36 8.25
N HIS A 81 -25.69 2.73 9.03
CA HIS A 81 -27.13 2.89 8.93
C HIS A 81 -27.58 4.32 9.28
N GLU A 82 -27.06 4.89 10.36
CA GLU A 82 -27.33 6.28 10.77
C GLU A 82 -26.88 7.29 9.72
N ALA A 83 -25.79 7.00 9.01
CA ALA A 83 -25.31 7.83 7.91
C ALA A 83 -26.06 7.59 6.57
N GLY A 84 -27.00 6.66 6.52
CA GLY A 84 -27.72 6.30 5.30
C GLY A 84 -26.85 5.62 4.23
N LEU A 85 -25.79 4.92 4.65
CA LEU A 85 -24.93 4.13 3.78
C LEU A 85 -25.37 2.66 3.74
N THR A 86 -25.20 2.05 2.57
CA THR A 86 -25.58 0.65 2.32
C THR A 86 -24.38 -0.16 1.89
N LEU A 87 -24.29 -1.39 2.40
CA LEU A 87 -23.25 -2.36 2.01
C LEU A 87 -23.75 -3.24 0.86
N ASN A 88 -22.85 -3.58 -0.07
CA ASN A 88 -23.13 -4.58 -1.08
C ASN A 88 -22.91 -5.98 -0.49
N LYS A 89 -24.02 -6.66 -0.15
CA LYS A 89 -24.01 -7.96 0.52
C LYS A 89 -23.19 -9.02 -0.22
N ASP A 90 -23.26 -9.05 -1.56
CA ASP A 90 -22.58 -10.06 -2.38
C ASP A 90 -21.05 -9.87 -2.39
N LYS A 91 -20.58 -8.66 -2.08
CA LYS A 91 -19.15 -8.35 -1.95
C LYS A 91 -18.64 -8.43 -0.52
N CYS A 92 -19.52 -8.53 0.47
CA CYS A 92 -19.12 -8.62 1.86
C CYS A 92 -18.67 -10.04 2.24
N LYS A 93 -17.60 -10.13 3.03
CA LYS A 93 -17.11 -11.37 3.63
C LYS A 93 -17.10 -11.20 5.14
N PHE A 94 -17.65 -12.18 5.87
CA PHE A 94 -17.83 -12.10 7.32
C PHE A 94 -17.23 -13.32 8.01
N GLY A 95 -16.65 -13.11 9.19
CA GLY A 95 -16.16 -14.19 10.06
C GLY A 95 -15.06 -15.05 9.45
N CYS A 96 -14.25 -14.49 8.54
CA CYS A 96 -13.18 -15.21 7.88
C CYS A 96 -11.90 -15.21 8.75
N GLU A 97 -11.19 -16.34 8.80
CA GLU A 97 -9.85 -16.40 9.41
C GLU A 97 -8.77 -15.77 8.52
N GLU A 98 -9.05 -15.74 7.21
CA GLU A 98 -8.20 -15.15 6.18
C GLU A 98 -9.04 -14.33 5.21
N LEU A 99 -8.55 -13.13 4.86
CA LEU A 99 -9.25 -12.20 3.98
C LEU A 99 -8.28 -11.56 2.98
N LYS A 100 -8.76 -11.42 1.74
CA LYS A 100 -8.09 -10.60 0.72
C LYS A 100 -8.50 -9.13 0.90
N TYR A 101 -7.52 -8.25 1.08
CA TYR A 101 -7.72 -6.81 1.26
C TYR A 101 -6.58 -6.03 0.60
N LEU A 102 -6.89 -5.10 -0.31
CA LEU A 102 -5.92 -4.26 -1.04
C LEU A 102 -4.78 -5.06 -1.73
N GLY A 103 -5.10 -6.22 -2.30
CA GLY A 103 -4.10 -7.08 -2.95
C GLY A 103 -3.15 -7.79 -1.99
N LEU A 104 -3.50 -7.85 -0.70
CA LEU A 104 -2.81 -8.57 0.34
C LEU A 104 -3.74 -9.62 0.94
N ILE A 105 -3.15 -10.68 1.47
CA ILE A 105 -3.84 -11.71 2.25
C ILE A 105 -3.55 -11.41 3.72
N ILE A 106 -4.61 -11.23 4.50
CA ILE A 106 -4.53 -10.92 5.93
C ILE A 106 -5.10 -12.09 6.72
N ASN A 107 -4.32 -12.60 7.66
CA ASN A 107 -4.76 -13.66 8.57
C ASN A 107 -4.12 -13.48 9.96
N LYS A 108 -4.35 -14.45 10.86
CA LYS A 108 -3.81 -14.42 12.23
C LYS A 108 -2.28 -14.37 12.31
N GLU A 109 -1.57 -14.86 11.29
CA GLU A 109 -0.11 -14.89 11.27
C GLU A 109 0.50 -13.56 10.85
N GLY A 110 -0.25 -12.75 10.10
CA GLY A 110 0.21 -11.48 9.57
C GLY A 110 -0.37 -11.13 8.20
N ILE A 111 0.45 -10.46 7.41
CA ILE A 111 0.14 -9.95 6.08
C ILE A 111 1.03 -10.69 5.08
N LYS A 112 0.40 -11.27 4.05
CA LYS A 112 1.04 -11.92 2.90
C LYS A 112 0.62 -11.21 1.61
N THR A 113 1.34 -11.47 0.53
CA THR A 113 0.99 -10.95 -0.81
C THR A 113 -0.09 -11.81 -1.45
N ASP A 114 -1.04 -11.21 -2.19
CA ASP A 114 -1.99 -12.00 -3.00
C ASP A 114 -1.30 -12.53 -4.27
N GLU A 115 -1.14 -13.85 -4.34
CA GLU A 115 -0.52 -14.54 -5.49
C GLU A 115 -1.12 -14.11 -6.84
N THR A 116 -2.43 -13.85 -6.89
CA THR A 116 -3.09 -13.44 -8.15
C THR A 116 -2.62 -12.06 -8.63
N LYS A 117 -2.27 -11.17 -7.71
CA LYS A 117 -1.72 -9.84 -8.02
C LYS A 117 -0.21 -9.89 -8.27
N VAL A 118 0.47 -10.81 -7.60
CA VAL A 118 1.90 -11.08 -7.80
C VAL A 118 2.15 -11.72 -9.17
N GLN A 119 1.26 -12.61 -9.63
CA GLN A 119 1.40 -13.33 -10.90
C GLN A 119 1.58 -12.37 -12.08
N ALA A 120 0.83 -11.27 -12.10
CA ALA A 120 0.96 -10.25 -13.15
C ALA A 120 2.37 -9.62 -13.20
N ILE A 121 3.08 -9.51 -12.07
CA ILE A 121 4.48 -9.03 -12.00
C ILE A 121 5.45 -10.15 -12.40
N VAL A 122 5.18 -11.38 -11.97
CA VAL A 122 5.98 -12.57 -12.30
C VAL A 122 5.95 -12.87 -13.80
N GLU A 123 4.85 -12.61 -14.48
CA GLU A 123 4.71 -12.82 -15.92
C GLU A 123 5.24 -11.65 -16.76
N MET A 124 5.63 -10.53 -16.14
CA MET A 124 6.20 -9.41 -16.87
C MET A 124 7.48 -9.86 -17.60
N LYS A 125 7.52 -9.54 -18.89
CA LYS A 125 8.72 -9.66 -19.72
C LYS A 125 9.73 -8.58 -19.35
N PRO A 126 11.03 -8.81 -19.60
CA PRO A 126 12.06 -7.79 -19.44
C PRO A 126 11.68 -6.49 -20.18
N PRO A 127 11.70 -5.33 -19.51
CA PRO A 127 11.49 -4.03 -20.12
C PRO A 127 12.44 -3.72 -21.29
N HIS A 128 11.92 -3.13 -22.35
CA HIS A 128 12.70 -2.73 -23.53
C HIS A 128 13.01 -1.23 -23.57
N ASN A 129 12.42 -0.45 -22.66
CA ASN A 129 12.61 0.98 -22.59
C ASN A 129 12.42 1.53 -21.18
N SER A 130 12.81 2.79 -20.99
CA SER A 130 12.74 3.49 -19.70
C SER A 130 11.31 3.62 -19.14
N LYS A 131 10.29 3.69 -20.01
CA LYS A 131 8.88 3.76 -19.58
C LYS A 131 8.43 2.42 -18.99
N GLU A 132 8.78 1.31 -19.63
CA GLU A 132 8.49 -0.04 -19.13
C GLU A 132 9.22 -0.34 -17.82
N VAL A 133 10.49 0.09 -17.69
CA VAL A 133 11.23 0.00 -16.42
C VAL A 133 10.53 0.80 -15.32
N SER A 134 10.07 2.02 -15.63
CA SER A 134 9.32 2.85 -14.68
C SER A 134 8.01 2.21 -14.25
N LYS A 135 7.31 1.56 -15.18
CA LYS A 135 6.08 0.79 -14.89
C LYS A 135 6.38 -0.39 -13.96
N PHE A 136 7.40 -1.19 -14.28
CA PHE A 136 7.82 -2.32 -13.43
C PHE A 136 8.17 -1.85 -12.02
N LEU A 137 9.05 -0.86 -11.89
CA LEU A 137 9.46 -0.31 -10.59
C LEU A 137 8.28 0.26 -9.80
N GLY A 138 7.33 0.92 -10.46
CA GLY A 138 6.11 1.43 -9.81
C GLY A 138 5.24 0.30 -9.27
N MET A 139 5.11 -0.82 -10.00
CA MET A 139 4.36 -1.99 -9.57
C MET A 139 5.07 -2.74 -8.44
N SER A 140 6.38 -2.95 -8.55
CA SER A 140 7.17 -3.65 -7.52
C SER A 140 7.35 -2.84 -6.24
N GLN A 141 7.28 -1.51 -6.31
CA GLN A 141 7.40 -0.62 -5.14
C GLN A 141 6.32 -0.89 -4.09
N TRP A 142 5.10 -1.25 -4.51
CA TRP A 142 4.02 -1.63 -3.57
C TRP A 142 4.42 -2.80 -2.65
N TYR A 143 5.28 -3.69 -3.16
CA TYR A 143 5.77 -4.87 -2.47
C TYR A 143 7.13 -4.67 -1.81
N SER A 144 7.75 -3.48 -1.90
CA SER A 144 9.09 -3.23 -1.34
C SER A 144 9.14 -3.49 0.17
N LYS A 145 8.01 -3.32 0.87
CA LYS A 145 7.87 -3.59 2.32
C LYS A 145 8.07 -5.05 2.71
N PHE A 146 8.04 -5.97 1.75
CA PHE A 146 8.32 -7.40 1.89
C PHE A 146 9.75 -7.74 1.47
N ILE A 147 10.50 -6.81 0.88
CA ILE A 147 11.78 -7.12 0.22
C ILE A 147 12.94 -6.47 0.99
N LYS A 148 13.77 -7.29 1.61
CA LYS A 148 15.01 -6.84 2.24
C LYS A 148 15.94 -6.23 1.18
N LYS A 149 16.50 -5.03 1.46
CA LYS A 149 17.43 -4.31 0.57
C LYS A 149 16.87 -4.01 -0.84
N TYR A 150 15.57 -3.74 -0.95
CA TYR A 150 14.93 -3.45 -2.23
C TYR A 150 15.61 -2.31 -3.03
N ALA A 151 16.03 -1.24 -2.36
CA ALA A 151 16.73 -0.12 -3.00
C ALA A 151 18.05 -0.52 -3.67
N ASP A 152 18.85 -1.39 -3.03
CA ASP A 152 20.10 -1.89 -3.57
C ASP A 152 19.87 -2.80 -4.78
N ILE A 153 18.91 -3.73 -4.66
CA ILE A 153 18.53 -4.64 -5.75
C ILE A 153 18.07 -3.84 -6.97
N CYS A 154 17.26 -2.81 -6.76
CA CYS A 154 16.70 -1.99 -7.83
C CYS A 154 17.67 -0.96 -8.41
N GLU A 155 18.91 -0.81 -7.91
CA GLU A 155 19.80 0.26 -8.37
C GLU A 155 20.06 0.19 -9.88
N GLN A 156 20.33 -1.00 -10.40
CA GLN A 156 20.57 -1.20 -11.84
C GLN A 156 19.36 -0.81 -12.68
N LEU A 157 18.14 -1.10 -12.18
CA LEU A 157 16.89 -0.70 -12.81
C LEU A 157 16.68 0.83 -12.74
N TYR A 158 16.99 1.46 -11.60
CA TYR A 158 16.91 2.92 -11.47
C TYR A 158 17.87 3.64 -12.41
N ASN A 159 19.04 3.07 -12.68
CA ASN A 159 20.02 3.64 -13.61
C ASN A 159 19.48 3.74 -15.04
N LEU A 160 18.60 2.82 -15.46
CA LEU A 160 17.92 2.86 -16.77
C LEU A 160 16.84 3.94 -16.90
N LYS A 161 16.47 4.60 -15.79
CA LYS A 161 15.57 5.77 -15.80
C LYS A 161 16.28 7.10 -16.04
N ARG A 162 17.61 7.14 -15.94
CA ARG A 162 18.37 8.41 -16.01
C ARG A 162 18.43 8.89 -17.47
N LYS A 163 17.91 10.09 -17.73
CA LYS A 163 17.74 10.69 -19.07
C LYS A 163 19.03 10.79 -19.91
N LEU A 164 20.20 10.78 -19.27
CA LEU A 164 21.50 11.01 -19.92
C LEU A 164 22.23 9.72 -20.33
N LYS A 165 21.67 8.53 -20.06
CA LYS A 165 22.30 7.25 -20.41
C LYS A 165 21.51 6.53 -21.50
N ARG A 166 22.23 5.92 -22.43
CA ARG A 166 21.64 4.98 -23.41
C ARG A 166 20.98 3.83 -22.65
N PHE A 167 19.78 3.45 -23.06
CA PHE A 167 19.11 2.28 -22.50
C PHE A 167 19.86 1.02 -22.94
N ILE A 168 20.46 0.31 -21.99
CA ILE A 168 21.20 -0.93 -22.23
C ILE A 168 20.72 -1.94 -21.20
N TRP A 169 19.99 -2.96 -21.66
CA TRP A 169 19.55 -4.05 -20.81
C TRP A 169 20.71 -5.04 -20.61
N SER A 170 21.44 -4.90 -19.50
CA SER A 170 22.62 -5.72 -19.20
C SER A 170 22.27 -7.00 -18.44
N ILE A 171 23.25 -7.90 -18.31
CA ILE A 171 23.12 -9.12 -17.49
C ILE A 171 22.82 -8.76 -16.02
N GLU A 172 23.43 -7.69 -15.50
CA GLU A 172 23.22 -7.20 -14.13
C GLU A 172 21.80 -6.65 -13.97
N THR A 173 21.28 -5.99 -15.01
CA THR A 173 19.90 -5.50 -15.02
C THR A 173 18.89 -6.65 -15.04
N GLN A 174 19.15 -7.68 -15.86
CA GLN A 174 18.33 -8.89 -15.89
C GLN A 174 18.34 -9.60 -14.54
N LYS A 175 19.52 -9.75 -13.92
CA LYS A 175 19.65 -10.31 -12.56
C LYS A 175 18.84 -9.50 -11.54
N ALA A 176 18.93 -8.18 -11.55
CA ALA A 176 18.15 -7.32 -10.66
C ALA A 176 16.63 -7.52 -10.87
N PHE A 177 16.18 -7.56 -12.12
CA PHE A 177 14.79 -7.82 -12.47
C PHE A 177 14.29 -9.17 -11.94
N ASP A 178 15.05 -10.23 -12.15
CA ASP A 178 14.69 -11.58 -11.70
C ASP A 178 14.72 -11.71 -10.17
N VAL A 179 15.69 -11.07 -9.50
CA VAL A 179 15.77 -11.04 -8.03
C VAL A 179 14.56 -10.32 -7.44
N VAL A 180 14.13 -9.19 -8.01
CA VAL A 180 12.91 -8.50 -7.54
C VAL A 180 11.69 -9.42 -7.69
N LYS A 181 11.52 -10.07 -8.86
CA LYS A 181 10.39 -10.98 -9.09
C LYS A 181 10.40 -12.15 -8.10
N ALA A 182 11.57 -12.77 -7.90
CA ALA A 182 11.73 -13.86 -6.95
C ALA A 182 11.47 -13.42 -5.49
N ALA A 183 11.87 -12.21 -5.12
CA ALA A 183 11.66 -11.68 -3.77
C ALA A 183 10.20 -11.33 -3.49
N ILE A 184 9.42 -10.94 -4.51
CA ILE A 184 7.97 -10.73 -4.37
C ILE A 184 7.25 -12.08 -4.20
N THR A 185 7.72 -13.15 -4.86
CA THR A 185 7.12 -14.49 -4.75
C THR A 185 7.55 -15.26 -3.51
N LYS A 186 8.79 -15.03 -3.03
CA LYS A 186 9.31 -15.70 -1.84
C LYS A 186 8.65 -15.02 -0.64
N GLU A 187 7.80 -15.75 0.06
CA GLU A 187 6.95 -15.21 1.14
C GLU A 187 7.74 -14.79 2.39
N PRO A 188 7.79 -13.50 2.77
CA PRO A 188 7.85 -13.13 4.17
C PRO A 188 6.46 -12.75 4.64
N VAL A 189 5.97 -13.51 5.61
CA VAL A 189 4.77 -13.15 6.36
C VAL A 189 5.13 -11.99 7.29
N LEU A 190 4.72 -10.78 6.92
CA LEU A 190 4.91 -9.61 7.78
C LEU A 190 3.99 -9.72 8.99
N LYS A 191 4.56 -9.65 10.19
CA LYS A 191 3.80 -9.69 11.44
C LYS A 191 3.10 -8.34 11.67
N PHE A 192 1.93 -8.37 12.30
CA PHE A 192 1.31 -7.15 12.81
C PHE A 192 2.12 -6.58 13.97
N PRO A 193 2.27 -5.24 14.06
CA PRO A 193 2.94 -4.62 15.19
C PRO A 193 2.13 -4.83 16.47
N ASP A 194 2.80 -5.30 17.52
CA ASP A 194 2.26 -5.33 18.88
C ASP A 194 2.87 -4.17 19.68
N PHE A 195 2.13 -3.09 19.83
CA PHE A 195 2.60 -1.89 20.53
C PHE A 195 2.85 -2.10 22.04
N LYS A 196 2.51 -3.26 22.59
CA LYS A 196 2.82 -3.62 23.98
C LYS A 196 4.19 -4.29 24.13
N LYS A 197 4.84 -4.64 23.02
CA LYS A 197 6.15 -5.31 22.99
C LYS A 197 7.22 -4.37 22.46
N PRO A 198 8.48 -4.53 22.89
CA PRO A 198 9.58 -3.74 22.35
C PRO A 198 9.75 -4.01 20.84
N PHE A 199 10.13 -2.98 20.10
CA PHE A 199 10.49 -3.07 18.69
C PHE A 199 11.99 -3.24 18.54
N GLU A 200 12.42 -4.06 17.58
CA GLU A 200 13.82 -4.31 17.25
C GLU A 200 14.09 -3.69 15.87
N LEU A 201 14.86 -2.61 15.81
CA LEU A 201 15.25 -1.97 14.55
C LEU A 201 16.65 -2.43 14.14
N PHE A 202 16.76 -3.09 13.00
CA PHE A 202 18.05 -3.43 12.39
C PHE A 202 18.27 -2.59 11.16
N THR A 203 19.38 -1.85 11.13
CA THR A 203 19.79 -1.00 10.01
C THR A 203 21.03 -1.56 9.34
N ASP A 204 21.15 -1.34 8.04
CA ASP A 204 22.34 -1.68 7.25
C ASP A 204 22.50 -0.62 6.15
N ALA A 205 23.74 -0.28 5.83
CA ALA A 205 24.07 0.73 4.83
C ALA A 205 25.09 0.20 3.82
N SER A 206 24.86 0.50 2.55
CA SER A 206 25.79 0.24 1.46
C SER A 206 26.35 1.55 0.89
N SER A 207 27.16 1.45 -0.18
CA SER A 207 27.56 2.60 -1.00
C SER A 207 26.43 3.17 -1.86
N ILE A 208 25.31 2.45 -1.94
CA ILE A 208 24.21 2.69 -2.88
C ILE A 208 22.97 3.18 -2.16
N GLY A 209 22.66 2.55 -1.02
CA GLY A 209 21.40 2.70 -0.31
C GLY A 209 21.54 2.38 1.17
N VAL A 210 20.47 2.68 1.90
CA VAL A 210 20.29 2.28 3.30
C VAL A 210 19.06 1.40 3.37
N GLY A 211 19.14 0.37 4.20
CA GLY A 211 18.05 -0.55 4.50
C GLY A 211 17.78 -0.60 5.99
N ALA A 212 16.53 -0.84 6.35
CA ALA A 212 16.13 -1.13 7.72
C ALA A 212 15.07 -2.24 7.72
N VAL A 213 15.03 -3.02 8.80
CA VAL A 213 13.91 -3.89 9.11
C VAL A 213 13.45 -3.61 10.52
N LEU A 214 12.15 -3.37 10.66
CA LEU A 214 11.49 -3.32 11.95
C LEU A 214 11.01 -4.73 12.28
N ASN A 215 11.50 -5.29 13.38
CA ASN A 215 11.22 -6.64 13.85
C ASN A 215 10.51 -6.61 15.20
N GLN A 216 9.78 -7.69 15.48
CA GLN A 216 9.33 -8.05 16.82
C GLN A 216 9.36 -9.56 17.00
N GLU A 217 10.09 -10.03 18.02
CA GLU A 217 10.22 -11.46 18.34
C GLU A 217 10.78 -12.23 17.13
N GLN A 218 11.86 -11.71 16.55
CA GLN A 218 12.54 -12.29 15.37
C GLN A 218 11.69 -12.41 14.09
N ARG A 219 10.53 -11.74 14.04
CA ARG A 219 9.67 -11.68 12.86
C ARG A 219 9.61 -10.27 12.29
N PRO A 220 9.71 -10.10 10.95
CA PRO A 220 9.64 -8.79 10.30
C PRO A 220 8.22 -8.23 10.34
N ILE A 221 8.12 -6.95 10.70
CA ILE A 221 6.91 -6.13 10.58
C ILE A 221 6.93 -5.38 9.25
N VAL A 222 8.09 -4.78 8.92
CA VAL A 222 8.27 -4.04 7.67
C VAL A 222 9.74 -3.94 7.30
N PHE A 223 10.02 -4.10 6.00
CA PHE A 223 11.30 -3.72 5.41
C PHE A 223 11.21 -2.29 4.84
N ALA A 224 12.17 -1.45 5.19
CA ALA A 224 12.34 -0.13 4.62
C ALA A 224 13.68 -0.09 3.86
N SER A 225 13.70 0.59 2.72
CA SER A 225 14.95 0.85 2.01
C SER A 225 14.86 2.12 1.18
N ARG A 226 15.99 2.81 1.06
CA ARG A 226 16.10 4.07 0.33
C ARG A 226 17.46 4.16 -0.36
N THR A 227 17.47 4.62 -1.61
CA THR A 227 18.72 4.93 -2.32
C THR A 227 19.32 6.23 -1.79
N LEU A 228 20.64 6.25 -1.59
CA LEU A 228 21.38 7.44 -1.19
C LEU A 228 21.48 8.43 -2.36
N SER A 229 21.24 9.71 -2.06
CA SER A 229 21.54 10.83 -2.96
C SER A 229 23.05 11.00 -3.18
N ALA A 230 23.42 11.81 -4.17
CA ALA A 230 24.82 12.05 -4.49
C ALA A 230 25.63 12.60 -3.30
N ALA A 231 25.02 13.45 -2.47
CA ALA A 231 25.66 13.98 -1.27
C ALA A 231 25.81 12.90 -0.17
N GLU A 232 24.75 12.14 0.10
CA GLU A 232 24.74 11.12 1.16
C GLU A 232 25.68 9.94 0.84
N ARG A 233 25.96 9.68 -0.44
CA ARG A 233 26.96 8.69 -0.86
C ARG A 233 28.38 9.02 -0.41
N ASN A 234 28.66 10.27 -0.04
CA ASN A 234 29.96 10.70 0.48
C ASN A 234 30.08 10.55 2.01
N TYR A 235 28.99 10.24 2.71
CA TYR A 235 29.01 10.04 4.17
C TYR A 235 29.76 8.77 4.54
N THR A 236 30.27 8.68 5.75
CA THR A 236 30.85 7.45 6.30
C THR A 236 29.77 6.37 6.50
N VAL A 237 30.17 5.10 6.61
CA VAL A 237 29.22 3.99 6.85
C VAL A 237 28.37 4.24 8.10
N THR A 238 29.00 4.70 9.19
CA THR A 238 28.32 5.01 10.45
C THR A 238 27.30 6.14 10.32
N GLU A 239 27.60 7.18 9.52
CA GLU A 239 26.65 8.26 9.26
C GLU A 239 25.46 7.79 8.43
N ARG A 240 25.68 6.90 7.45
CA ARG A 240 24.62 6.33 6.62
C ARG A 240 23.68 5.44 7.43
N GLU A 241 24.20 4.63 8.34
CA GLU A 241 23.38 3.77 9.22
C GLU A 241 22.50 4.60 10.16
N LYS A 242 23.02 5.72 10.68
CA LYS A 242 22.27 6.63 11.56
C LYS A 242 21.12 7.36 10.86
N MET A 243 21.04 7.35 9.53
CA MET A 243 19.99 8.07 8.80
C MET A 243 18.58 7.53 9.04
N PHE A 244 18.43 6.27 9.48
CA PHE A 244 17.14 5.72 9.90
C PHE A 244 16.80 6.01 11.37
N SER A 245 17.79 6.21 12.23
CA SER A 245 17.58 6.48 13.65
C SER A 245 17.37 7.96 13.96
N SER A 246 17.96 8.87 13.17
CA SER A 246 17.85 10.32 13.38
C SER A 246 16.49 10.93 12.97
N GLY A 247 15.62 10.16 12.31
CA GLY A 247 14.26 10.59 11.94
C GLY A 247 13.20 10.40 13.04
N LEU A 248 13.57 9.83 14.20
CA LEU A 248 12.66 9.54 15.31
C LEU A 248 12.71 10.59 16.44
N GLY A 249 13.32 11.75 16.17
CA GLY A 249 13.57 12.80 17.15
C GLY A 249 12.99 14.15 16.76
N SER A 250 11.75 14.21 16.29
CA SER A 250 10.92 15.43 16.26
C SER A 250 9.60 15.15 15.54
N GLU A 251 8.59 14.70 16.29
CA GLU A 251 7.16 15.03 16.12
C GLU A 251 6.37 14.53 17.33
#